data_AF-A0A3L9M819-F1
#
_entry.id   AF-A0A3L9M819-F1
#
_cell.length_a   1.000
_cell.length_b   1.000
_cell.length_c   1.000
_cell.angle_alpha   90.00
_cell.angle_beta   90.00
_cell.angle_gamma   90.00
#
_symmetry.space_group_name_H-M   'P 1'
#
loop_
_entity.id
_entity.type
_entity.pdbx_description
1 polymer ?
#
loop_
_entity_poly.entity_id
_entity_poly.type
_entity_poly.pdbx_seq_one_letter_code
_entity_poly.pdbx_strand_id
1 'polypeptide(L)'
;MADILNLGEEQIRISQKVYGQIEYTITKGRTWKMRFKGDYQVGEFKDLVDLGPVILAIAEKGIFFSCDNGNSWERRFKPNAFTGEFIKFNFNGTHLSAETTRGIRYSPDEGRRWEKNPR
;
A
#
# COMPACT_ATOMS: atom_id res chain seq x y z
N MET A 1 -12.06 -8.07 2.15
CA MET A 1 -11.12 -9.10 2.62
C MET A 1 -9.84 -8.36 2.93
N ALA A 2 -9.21 -8.53 4.10
CA ALA A 2 -7.94 -7.85 4.35
C ALA A 2 -6.88 -8.53 3.51
N ASP A 3 -6.25 -7.79 2.60
CA ASP A 3 -5.19 -8.33 1.76
C ASP A 3 -3.96 -8.64 2.64
N ILE A 4 -3.51 -9.89 2.59
CA ILE A 4 -2.32 -10.38 3.29
C ILE A 4 -1.19 -10.47 2.27
N LEU A 5 -0.08 -9.79 2.55
CA LEU A 5 1.14 -9.91 1.76
C LEU A 5 2.07 -10.94 2.38
N ASN A 6 2.68 -11.78 1.53
CA ASN A 6 3.69 -12.76 1.94
C ASN A 6 5.08 -12.19 1.65
N LEU A 7 5.92 -12.06 2.67
CA LEU A 7 7.27 -11.52 2.61
C LEU A 7 8.27 -12.60 3.06
N GLY A 8 8.40 -13.66 2.25
CA GLY A 8 9.21 -14.82 2.60
C GLY A 8 8.59 -15.65 3.73
N GLU A 9 9.26 -15.71 4.89
CA GLU A 9 8.79 -16.47 6.06
C GLU A 9 7.73 -15.71 6.89
N GLU A 10 7.59 -14.41 6.64
CA GLU A 10 6.65 -13.56 7.35
C GLU A 10 5.48 -13.17 6.44
N GLN A 11 4.35 -12.79 7.03
CA GLN A 11 3.23 -12.19 6.32
C GLN A 11 2.86 -10.88 7.01
N ILE A 12 2.41 -9.88 6.25
CA ILE A 12 1.89 -8.62 6.78
C ILE A 12 0.45 -8.37 6.33
N ARG A 13 -0.28 -7.57 7.11
CA ARG A 13 -1.63 -7.12 6.76
C ARG A 13 -1.94 -5.76 7.37
N ILE A 14 -2.93 -5.07 6.82
CA ILE A 14 -3.56 -3.94 7.47
C ILE A 14 -4.37 -4.44 8.68
N SER A 15 -4.21 -3.81 9.85
CA SER A 15 -4.93 -4.19 11.05
C SER A 15 -6.43 -3.99 10.87
N GLN A 16 -7.21 -5.01 11.25
CA GLN A 16 -8.68 -4.94 11.26
C GLN A 16 -9.23 -4.33 12.55
N LYS A 17 -8.36 -4.14 13.56
CA LYS A 17 -8.75 -3.71 14.91
C LYS A 17 -8.30 -2.28 15.21
N VAL A 18 -7.16 -1.87 14.66
CA VAL A 18 -6.56 -0.57 14.94
C VAL A 18 -6.27 0.16 13.62
N TYR A 19 -6.94 1.30 13.44
CA TYR A 19 -6.80 2.10 12.23
C TYR A 19 -5.35 2.59 12.03
N GLY A 20 -4.87 2.52 10.78
CA GLY A 20 -3.52 2.93 10.41
C GLY A 20 -2.40 1.99 10.85
N GLN A 21 -2.69 0.86 11.52
CA GLN A 21 -1.67 -0.12 11.88
C GLN A 21 -1.43 -1.17 10.81
N ILE A 22 -0.18 -1.61 10.72
CA ILE A 22 0.21 -2.83 10.01
C ILE A 22 0.60 -3.88 11.04
N GLU A 23 0.11 -5.09 10.85
CA GLU A 23 0.44 -6.26 11.65
C GLU A 23 1.28 -7.24 10.82
N TYR A 24 2.11 -8.04 11.49
CA TYR A 24 2.84 -9.14 10.88
C TYR A 24 2.69 -10.45 11.65
N THR A 25 2.95 -11.55 10.96
CA THR A 25 2.93 -12.90 11.52
C THR A 25 4.08 -13.72 10.94
N ILE A 26 4.63 -14.61 11.77
CA ILE A 26 5.56 -15.69 11.37
C ILE A 26 4.92 -17.07 11.56
N THR A 27 3.67 -17.08 12.05
CA THR A 27 2.96 -18.29 12.49
C THR A 27 1.86 -18.67 11.51
N LYS A 28 1.99 -18.24 10.25
CA LYS A 28 1.01 -18.48 9.17
C LYS A 28 -0.40 -18.01 9.57
N GLY A 29 -0.49 -16.82 10.15
CA GLY A 29 -1.76 -16.18 10.51
C GLY A 29 -2.36 -16.57 11.86
N ARG A 30 -1.73 -17.46 12.64
CA ARG A 30 -2.23 -17.86 13.97
C ARG A 30 -2.12 -16.73 15.00
N THR A 31 -1.02 -15.99 14.96
CA THR A 31 -0.77 -14.85 15.84
C THR A 31 -0.23 -13.68 15.04
N TRP A 32 -0.75 -12.49 15.33
CA TRP A 32 -0.38 -11.25 14.67
C TRP A 32 0.23 -10.30 15.69
N LYS A 33 1.37 -9.71 15.34
CA LYS A 33 2.10 -8.72 16.13
C LYS A 33 2.10 -7.39 15.39
N MET A 34 2.21 -6.29 16.11
CA MET A 34 2.31 -4.97 15.50
C MET A 34 3.64 -4.84 14.73
N ARG A 35 3.56 -4.47 13.44
CA ARG A 35 4.71 -4.09 12.61
C ARG A 35 4.88 -2.57 12.61
N PHE A 36 3.77 -1.87 12.40
CA PHE A 36 3.73 -0.42 12.34
C PHE A 36 2.56 0.07 13.19
N LYS A 37 2.85 1.01 14.08
CA LYS A 37 1.90 1.52 15.08
C LYS A 37 0.89 2.53 14.53
N GLY A 38 1.11 3.05 13.33
CA GLY A 38 0.35 4.17 12.76
C GLY A 38 1.10 5.51 12.89
N ASP A 39 0.89 6.39 11.91
CA ASP A 39 1.39 7.76 11.91
C ASP A 39 0.31 8.66 11.28
N TYR A 40 0.01 9.80 11.91
CA TYR A 40 -0.97 10.77 11.42
C TYR A 40 -0.58 11.35 10.03
N GLN A 41 0.71 11.37 9.70
CA GLN A 41 1.22 11.78 8.39
C GLN A 41 0.91 10.77 7.28
N VAL A 42 0.70 9.49 7.64
CA VAL A 42 0.33 8.41 6.73
C VAL A 42 -1.18 8.25 6.67
N GLY A 43 -1.83 8.27 7.84
CA GLY A 43 -3.25 8.00 8.01
C GLY A 43 -3.56 6.51 7.89
N GLU A 44 -4.80 6.20 7.54
CA GLU A 44 -5.26 4.82 7.43
C GLU A 44 -4.82 4.18 6.12
N PHE A 45 -4.30 2.95 6.21
CA PHE A 45 -4.00 2.14 5.04
C PHE A 45 -5.27 1.52 4.46
N LYS A 46 -5.42 1.58 3.14
CA LYS A 46 -6.52 0.99 2.39
C LYS A 46 -6.11 -0.26 1.63
N ASP A 47 -4.89 -0.28 1.09
CA ASP A 47 -4.37 -1.40 0.30
C ASP A 47 -2.84 -1.45 0.32
N LEU A 48 -2.28 -2.65 0.10
CA LEU A 48 -0.84 -2.91 0.04
C LEU A 48 -0.50 -3.75 -1.18
N VAL A 49 0.65 -3.47 -1.82
CA VAL A 49 1.20 -4.33 -2.87
C VAL A 49 2.69 -4.51 -2.68
N ASP A 50 3.15 -5.75 -2.81
CA ASP A 50 4.57 -6.09 -2.81
C ASP A 50 5.12 -6.03 -4.23
N LEU A 51 6.16 -5.22 -4.44
CA LEU A 51 6.88 -5.14 -5.71
C LEU A 51 8.20 -5.92 -5.68
N GLY A 52 8.59 -6.51 -4.55
CA GLY A 52 9.87 -7.18 -4.34
C GLY A 52 10.85 -6.35 -3.51
N PRO A 53 11.50 -5.31 -4.09
CA PRO A 53 12.44 -4.47 -3.34
C PRO A 53 11.72 -3.45 -2.44
N VAL A 54 10.44 -3.18 -2.69
CA VAL A 54 9.62 -2.23 -1.92
C VAL A 54 8.20 -2.73 -1.79
N ILE A 55 7.54 -2.32 -0.71
CA ILE A 55 6.10 -2.45 -0.53
C ILE A 55 5.49 -1.08 -0.78
N LEU A 56 4.45 -1.01 -1.62
CA LEU A 56 3.63 0.18 -1.77
C LEU A 56 2.35 0.05 -0.96
N ALA A 57 1.87 1.19 -0.48
CA ALA A 57 0.61 1.28 0.23
C ALA A 57 -0.23 2.46 -0.24
N ILE A 58 -1.52 2.24 -0.42
CA ILE A 58 -2.50 3.32 -0.47
C ILE A 58 -2.89 3.64 0.96
N ALA A 59 -2.75 4.91 1.34
CA ALA A 59 -3.20 5.43 2.61
C ALA A 59 -4.02 6.71 2.43
N GLU A 60 -4.70 7.14 3.50
CA GLU A 60 -5.54 8.34 3.51
C GLU A 60 -4.77 9.60 3.03
N LYS A 61 -3.50 9.73 3.42
CA LYS A 61 -2.68 10.90 3.07
C LYS A 61 -1.92 10.75 1.74
N GLY A 62 -2.10 9.63 1.04
CA GLY A 62 -1.51 9.39 -0.28
C GLY A 62 -0.93 8.00 -0.48
N ILE A 63 0.00 7.87 -1.43
CA ILE A 63 0.72 6.61 -1.65
C ILE A 63 2.04 6.68 -0.90
N PHE A 64 2.32 5.62 -0.16
CA PHE A 64 3.54 5.44 0.61
C PHE A 64 4.30 4.22 0.12
N PHE A 65 5.59 4.18 0.42
CA PHE A 65 6.42 3.02 0.18
C PHE A 65 7.24 2.68 1.41
N SER A 66 7.64 1.42 1.51
CA SER A 66 8.53 0.89 2.52
C SER A 66 9.62 0.06 1.85
N CYS A 67 10.88 0.31 2.19
CA CYS A 67 12.04 -0.50 1.79
C CYS A 67 12.46 -1.50 2.89
N ASP A 68 11.75 -1.52 4.01
CA ASP A 68 12.13 -2.25 5.22
C ASP A 68 11.00 -3.17 5.70
N ASN A 69 10.29 -3.80 4.75
CA ASN A 69 9.21 -4.76 5.01
C ASN A 69 8.06 -4.20 5.88
N GLY A 70 7.75 -2.92 5.70
CA GLY A 70 6.62 -2.23 6.35
C GLY A 70 6.91 -1.70 7.75
N ASN A 71 8.18 -1.65 8.18
CA ASN A 71 8.55 -1.07 9.48
C ASN A 71 8.49 0.47 9.45
N SER A 72 8.86 1.09 8.32
CA SER A 72 8.75 2.52 8.07
C SER A 72 8.14 2.81 6.71
N TRP A 73 7.52 3.99 6.58
CA TRP A 73 6.76 4.38 5.40
C TRP A 73 7.11 5.81 4.99
N GLU A 74 7.49 5.98 3.74
CA GLU A 74 7.82 7.26 3.14
C GLU A 74 6.78 7.62 2.06
N ARG A 75 6.35 8.89 2.03
CA ARG A 75 5.34 9.33 1.08
C ARG A 75 5.94 9.42 -0.32
N ARG A 76 5.37 8.66 -1.27
CA ARG A 76 5.76 8.68 -2.69
C ARG A 76 4.89 9.61 -3.51
N PHE A 77 3.59 9.67 -3.20
CA PHE A 77 2.64 10.49 -3.94
C PHE A 77 1.63 11.15 -3.02
N LYS A 78 1.39 12.44 -3.22
CA LYS A 78 0.35 13.21 -2.52
C LYS A 78 -0.82 13.48 -3.48
N PRO A 79 -2.03 12.96 -3.20
CA PRO A 79 -3.22 13.25 -3.98
C PRO A 79 -3.48 14.75 -4.07
N ASN A 80 -3.92 15.18 -5.25
CA ASN A 80 -4.46 16.52 -5.47
C ASN A 80 -5.94 16.43 -5.87
N ALA A 81 -6.61 17.59 -5.95
CA ALA A 81 -8.02 17.67 -6.28
C ALA A 81 -8.40 16.99 -7.61
N PHE A 82 -7.44 16.81 -8.53
CA PHE A 82 -7.65 16.20 -9.84
C PHE A 82 -7.38 14.69 -9.87
N THR A 83 -6.72 14.16 -8.84
CA THR A 83 -6.32 12.75 -8.81
C THR A 83 -7.47 11.83 -8.45
N GLY A 84 -8.37 12.28 -7.57
CA GLY A 84 -9.31 11.41 -6.90
C GLY A 84 -8.65 10.69 -5.72
N GLU A 85 -9.44 9.95 -4.97
CA GLU A 85 -8.93 9.09 -3.90
C GLU A 85 -8.49 7.77 -4.49
N PHE A 86 -7.31 7.29 -4.08
CA PHE A 86 -6.88 5.93 -4.41
C PHE A 86 -7.67 4.93 -3.56
N ILE A 87 -8.06 3.83 -4.20
CA ILE A 87 -8.92 2.80 -3.61
C ILE A 87 -8.14 1.49 -3.51
N LYS A 88 -7.56 1.03 -4.63
CA LYS A 88 -6.91 -0.27 -4.72
C LYS A 88 -5.78 -0.27 -5.75
N PHE A 89 -4.73 -1.04 -5.51
CA PHE A 89 -3.70 -1.39 -6.50
C PHE A 89 -4.10 -2.61 -7.33
N ASN A 90 -3.65 -2.61 -8.58
CA ASN A 90 -3.65 -3.78 -9.45
C ASN A 90 -2.23 -3.95 -9.97
N PHE A 91 -1.59 -5.06 -9.60
CA PHE A 91 -0.26 -5.41 -10.04
C PHE A 91 -0.24 -6.84 -10.59
N ASN A 92 0.30 -7.00 -11.80
CA ASN A 92 0.40 -8.30 -12.48
C ASN A 92 1.86 -8.76 -12.67
N GLY A 93 2.79 -8.21 -11.88
CA GLY A 93 4.23 -8.47 -11.99
C GLY A 93 4.97 -7.57 -12.98
N THR A 94 4.28 -6.92 -13.92
CA THR A 94 4.91 -6.05 -14.94
C THR A 94 4.28 -4.66 -15.02
N HIS A 95 2.97 -4.57 -14.77
CA HIS A 95 2.21 -3.34 -14.85
C HIS A 95 1.59 -3.04 -13.51
N LEU A 96 1.85 -1.85 -13.00
CA LEU A 96 1.21 -1.31 -11.81
C LEU A 96 0.16 -0.28 -12.21
N SER A 97 -1.07 -0.50 -11.76
CA SER A 97 -2.14 0.49 -11.85
C SER A 97 -2.87 0.62 -10.52
N ALA A 98 -3.63 1.69 -10.38
CA ALA A 98 -4.44 1.95 -9.21
C ALA A 98 -5.80 2.47 -9.61
N GLU A 99 -6.82 1.92 -8.99
CA GLU A 99 -8.18 2.41 -9.09
C GLU A 99 -8.34 3.66 -8.22
N THR A 100 -8.90 4.71 -8.80
CA THR A 100 -9.25 5.93 -8.09
C THR A 100 -10.72 6.28 -8.30
N THR A 101 -11.26 7.16 -7.45
CA THR A 101 -12.62 7.71 -7.62
C THR A 101 -12.81 8.50 -8.93
N ARG A 102 -11.73 8.79 -9.67
CA ARG A 102 -11.75 9.48 -10.97
C ARG A 102 -11.31 8.61 -12.14
N GLY A 103 -11.24 7.29 -11.93
CA GLY A 103 -10.84 6.30 -12.93
C GLY A 103 -9.48 5.66 -12.64
N ILE A 104 -9.00 4.85 -13.57
CA ILE A 104 -7.76 4.08 -13.40
C ILE A 104 -6.55 4.96 -13.73
N ARG A 105 -5.53 4.89 -12.88
CA ARG A 105 -4.21 5.50 -13.10
C ARG A 105 -3.14 4.43 -13.24
N TYR A 106 -2.16 4.67 -14.08
CA TYR A 106 -1.06 3.76 -14.36
C TYR A 106 0.24 4.33 -13.85
N SER A 107 1.13 3.47 -13.40
CA SER A 107 2.47 3.85 -13.00
C SER A 107 3.51 3.13 -13.85
N PRO A 108 4.26 3.85 -14.70
CA PRO A 108 5.32 3.26 -15.51
C PRO A 108 6.61 2.99 -14.71
N ASP A 109 6.70 3.45 -13.47
CA ASP A 109 7.92 3.49 -12.67
C ASP A 109 7.67 3.10 -11.20
N GLU A 110 6.94 2.01 -11.00
CA GLU A 110 6.79 1.35 -9.68
C GLU A 110 6.23 2.29 -8.60
N GLY A 111 5.22 3.06 -8.99
CA GLY A 111 4.43 3.92 -8.11
C GLY A 111 5.02 5.31 -7.88
N ARG A 112 6.13 5.68 -8.55
CA ARG A 112 6.74 7.01 -8.40
C ARG A 112 5.96 8.09 -9.14
N ARG A 113 5.39 7.77 -10.30
CA ARG A 113 4.50 8.64 -11.08
C ARG A 113 3.21 7.91 -11.42
N TRP A 114 2.11 8.68 -11.53
CA TRP A 114 0.77 8.17 -11.77
C TRP A 114 0.07 8.98 -12.86
N GLU A 115 -0.10 8.35 -14.00
CA GLU A 115 -0.63 8.98 -15.21
C GLU A 115 -2.02 8.43 -15.52
N LYS A 116 -2.87 9.27 -16.09
CA LYS A 116 -4.14 8.81 -16.66
C LYS A 116 -3.79 8.07 -17.95
N ASN A 117 -4.40 6.91 -18.19
CA ASN A 117 -4.18 6.19 -19.44
C ASN A 117 -4.48 7.10 -20.65
N PRO A 118 -3.48 7.42 -21.48
CA PRO A 118 -3.75 8.06 -22.76
C PRO A 118 -4.35 6.98 -23.67
N ARG A 119 -5.65 7.06 -23.91
CA ARG A 119 -6.25 6.33 -25.03
C ARG A 119 -5.62 6.79 -26.34
#